data_AF-A0A357ZBG5-F1
#
_entry.id   AF-A0A357ZBG5-F1
#
_cell.length_a   1.000
_cell.length_b   1.000
_cell.length_c   1.000
_cell.angle_alpha   90.00
_cell.angle_beta   90.00
_cell.angle_gamma   90.00
#
_symmetry.space_group_name_H-M   'P 1'
#
loop_
_entity.id
_entity.type
_entity.pdbx_description
1 polymer ?
#
loop_
_entity_poly.entity_id
_entity_poly.type
_entity_poly.pdbx_seq_one_letter_code
_entity_poly.pdbx_strand_id
1 'polypeptide(L)' 'MTWKDFSIIVMGKEKQELNEWARTRNLAYIVYLSNTTEKSPKSIKSFWHIPAIDDLEIEEEKVMLTTDQLARTLKLYGVN' A
#
# COMPACT_ATOMS: atom_id res chain seq x y z
N MET A 1 -20.21 24.49 -17.77
CA MET A 1 -19.51 23.23 -17.49
C MET A 1 -19.31 22.51 -18.80
N THR A 2 -18.06 22.27 -19.22
CA THR A 2 -17.75 21.54 -20.44
C THR A 2 -17.63 20.03 -20.17
N TRP A 3 -17.66 19.21 -21.22
CA TRP A 3 -17.41 17.77 -21.10
C TRP A 3 -16.04 17.44 -20.51
N LYS A 4 -15.04 18.29 -20.76
CA LYS A 4 -13.71 18.19 -20.17
C LYS A 4 -13.73 18.45 -18.66
N ASP A 5 -14.48 19.46 -18.23
CA ASP A 5 -14.61 19.78 -16.80
C ASP A 5 -15.35 18.66 -16.07
N PHE A 6 -16.41 18.13 -16.68
CA PHE A 6 -17.16 17.00 -16.14
C PHE A 6 -16.29 15.74 -15.99
N SER A 7 -15.53 15.36 -17.02
CA SER A 7 -14.69 14.16 -16.97
C SER A 7 -13.60 14.26 -15.89
N ILE A 8 -12.98 15.42 -15.72
CA ILE A 8 -11.99 15.66 -14.66
C ILE A 8 -12.62 15.47 -13.27
N ILE A 9 -13.82 15.99 -13.05
CA ILE A 9 -14.53 15.85 -11.77
C ILE A 9 -14.87 14.38 -11.48
N VAL A 10 -15.38 13.65 -12.47
CA VAL A 10 -15.71 12.23 -12.33
C VAL A 10 -14.45 11.42 -11.98
N MET A 11 -13.36 11.62 -12.73
CA MET A 11 -12.09 10.95 -12.44
C MET A 11 -11.55 11.29 -11.04
N GLY A 12 -11.69 12.54 -10.61
CA GLY A 12 -11.30 12.96 -9.27
C GLY A 12 -12.09 12.23 -8.18
N LYS A 13 -13.40 12.08 -8.39
CA LYS A 13 -14.29 11.38 -7.46
C LYS A 13 -13.99 9.89 -7.40
N GLU A 14 -13.80 9.23 -8.55
CA GLU A 14 -13.41 7.82 -8.62
C GLU A 14 -12.10 7.55 -7.87
N LYS A 15 -11.09 8.44 -8.02
CA LYS A 15 -9.85 8.34 -7.26
C LYS A 15 -10.04 8.53 -5.75
N GLN A 16 -10.91 9.45 -5.35
CA GLN A 16 -11.20 9.66 -3.93
C GLN A 16 -11.86 8.42 -3.33
N GLU A 17 -12.84 7.83 -4.02
CA GLU A 17 -13.51 6.60 -3.58
C GLU A 17 -12.52 5.44 -3.48
N LEU A 18 -11.63 5.27 -4.46
CA LEU A 18 -10.58 4.25 -4.42
C LEU A 18 -9.68 4.39 -3.18
N ASN A 19 -9.30 5.62 -2.83
CA ASN A 19 -8.48 5.90 -1.65
C ASN A 19 -9.22 5.58 -0.34
N GLU A 20 -10.54 5.83 -0.27
CA GLU A 20 -11.34 5.45 0.90
C GLU A 20 -11.45 3.93 1.05
N TRP A 21 -11.61 3.20 -0.06
CA TRP A 21 -11.58 1.73 -0.06
C TRP A 21 -10.23 1.19 0.40
N ALA A 22 -9.12 1.79 -0.04
CA ALA A 22 -7.78 1.44 0.41
C ALA A 22 -7.60 1.65 1.92
N ARG A 23 -8.06 2.80 2.47
CA ARG A 23 -8.03 3.08 3.91
C ARG A 23 -8.88 2.10 4.71
N THR A 24 -10.08 1.82 4.23
CA THR A 24 -11.00 0.86 4.87
C THR A 24 -10.39 -0.54 4.91
N ARG A 25 -9.78 -0.98 3.80
CA ARG A 25 -9.03 -2.24 3.73
C ARG A 25 -7.91 -2.29 4.75
N ASN A 26 -7.12 -1.22 4.89
CA ASN A 26 -6.01 -1.17 5.84
C ASN A 26 -6.51 -1.34 7.28
N LEU A 27 -7.58 -0.65 7.67
CA LEU A 27 -8.18 -0.78 9.01
C LEU A 27 -8.70 -2.20 9.24
N ALA A 28 -9.44 -2.76 8.28
CA ALA A 28 -9.94 -4.12 8.38
C ALA A 28 -8.80 -5.15 8.46
N TYR A 29 -7.71 -4.94 7.74
CA TYR A 29 -6.54 -5.81 7.75
C TYR A 29 -5.79 -5.76 9.08
N ILE A 30 -5.66 -4.59 9.72
CA ILE A 30 -5.11 -4.47 11.07
C ILE A 30 -5.95 -5.27 12.07
N VAL A 31 -7.29 -5.15 11.98
CA VAL A 31 -8.21 -5.91 12.83
C VAL A 31 -8.09 -7.41 12.57
N TYR A 32 -7.96 -7.84 11.31
CA TYR A 32 -7.74 -9.25 10.96
C TYR A 32 -6.42 -9.78 11.54
N LEU A 33 -5.31 -9.08 11.36
CA LEU A 33 -4.01 -9.50 11.89
C LEU A 33 -4.00 -9.55 13.42
N SER A 34 -4.75 -8.68 14.07
CA SER A 34 -4.85 -8.64 15.54
C SER A 34 -5.71 -9.80 16.09
N ASN A 35 -6.59 -10.38 15.27
CA ASN A 35 -7.53 -11.43 15.67
C ASN A 35 -7.22 -12.81 15.09
N THR A 36 -6.34 -12.91 14.10
CA THR A 36 -6.00 -14.18 13.45
C THR A 36 -4.98 -14.96 14.27
N THR A 37 -5.20 -16.26 14.41
CA THR A 37 -4.25 -17.20 15.00
C THR A 37 -3.49 -18.00 13.94
N GLU A 38 -3.65 -17.64 12.67
CA GLU A 38 -2.98 -18.32 11.55
C GLU A 38 -1.46 -18.12 11.63
N LYS A 39 -0.70 -19.21 11.45
CA LYS A 39 0.78 -19.17 11.43
C LYS A 39 1.32 -18.28 10.30
N SER A 40 0.59 -18.19 9.20
CA SER A 40 0.90 -17.35 8.05
C SER A 40 -0.36 -16.63 7.60
N PRO A 41 -0.67 -15.44 8.16
CA PRO A 41 -1.84 -14.69 7.76
C PRO A 41 -1.76 -14.29 6.28
N LYS A 42 -2.93 -14.13 5.65
CA LYS A 42 -3.03 -13.69 4.26
C LYS A 42 -2.32 -12.36 4.06
N SER A 43 -1.66 -12.17 2.92
CA SER A 43 -1.13 -10.86 2.53
C SER A 43 -2.27 -9.87 2.29
N ILE A 44 -2.00 -8.56 2.42
CA ILE A 44 -3.02 -7.53 2.22
C ILE A 44 -3.68 -7.59 0.84
N LYS A 45 -2.91 -7.95 -0.21
CA LYS A 45 -3.40 -8.14 -1.58
C LYS A 45 -4.40 -9.29 -1.70
N SER A 46 -4.23 -10.34 -0.88
CA SER A 46 -5.12 -11.52 -0.87
C SER A 46 -6.27 -11.37 0.14
N PHE A 47 -6.09 -10.59 1.21
CA PHE A 47 -7.08 -10.43 2.27
C PHE A 47 -8.38 -9.83 1.75
N TRP A 48 -8.31 -8.70 1.03
CA TRP A 48 -9.39 -8.10 0.24
C TRP A 48 -8.80 -7.47 -1.01
N HIS A 49 -8.87 -8.23 -2.09
CA HIS A 49 -8.26 -7.85 -3.35
C HIS A 49 -8.99 -6.67 -3.99
N ILE A 50 -8.24 -5.63 -4.34
CA ILE A 50 -8.72 -4.45 -5.05
C ILE A 50 -8.00 -4.41 -6.41
N PRO A 51 -8.63 -4.84 -7.52
CA PRO A 51 -7.98 -4.94 -8.83
C PRO A 51 -7.28 -3.65 -9.27
N ALA A 52 -7.93 -2.50 -9.07
CA ALA A 52 -7.39 -1.18 -9.41
C ALA A 52 -6.18 -0.73 -8.57
N ILE A 53 -5.75 -1.50 -7.57
CA ILE A 53 -4.57 -1.23 -6.74
C ILE A 53 -3.57 -2.39 -6.85
N ASP A 54 -4.06 -3.63 -6.77
CA ASP A 54 -3.22 -4.80 -6.56
C ASP A 54 -2.71 -5.41 -7.87
N ASP A 55 -3.48 -5.27 -8.97
CA ASP A 55 -3.12 -5.75 -10.32
C ASP A 55 -2.32 -4.71 -11.11
N LEU A 56 -2.35 -3.45 -10.66
CA LEU A 56 -1.35 -2.49 -11.09
C LEU A 56 -0.03 -2.95 -10.48
N GLU A 57 0.80 -3.62 -11.27
CA GLU A 57 2.22 -3.87 -10.99
C GLU A 57 2.96 -2.53 -10.95
N ILE A 58 2.59 -1.67 -10.00
CA ILE A 58 3.46 -0.61 -9.53
C ILE A 58 4.52 -1.40 -8.76
N GLU A 59 5.65 -1.67 -9.40
CA GLU A 59 6.89 -1.83 -8.65
C GLU A 59 6.97 -0.59 -7.77
N GLU A 60 6.55 -0.71 -6.50
CA GLU A 60 7.06 0.17 -5.47
C GLU A 60 8.57 0.05 -5.64
N GLU A 61 9.18 1.10 -6.19
CA GLU A 61 10.61 1.20 -6.32
C GLU A 61 11.13 1.06 -4.89
N LYS A 62 11.50 -0.17 -4.53
CA LYS A 62 12.09 -0.45 -3.23
C LYS A 62 13.40 0.29 -3.27
N VAL A 63 13.43 1.48 -2.68
CA VAL A 63 14.67 2.22 -2.46
C VAL A 63 15.48 1.41 -1.46
N MET A 64 16.19 0.41 -1.98
CA MET A 64 17.12 -0.40 -1.22
C MET A 64 18.24 0.53 -0.78
N LEU A 65 18.62 0.45 0.50
CA LEU A 65 19.84 1.12 0.96
C LEU A 65 21.01 0.58 0.14
N THR A 66 21.87 1.48 -0.34
CA THR A 66 23.16 1.05 -0.89
C THR A 66 23.98 0.37 0.21
N THR A 67 24.93 -0.48 -0.16
CA THR A 67 25.84 -1.16 0.79
C THR A 67 26.50 -0.18 1.76
N ASP A 68 26.85 1.02 1.30
CA ASP A 68 27.44 2.08 2.12
C ASP A 68 26.45 2.72 3.09
N GLN A 69 25.17 2.79 2.72
CA GLN A 69 24.11 3.28 3.61
C GLN A 69 23.79 2.23 4.66
N LEU A 70 23.75 0.96 4.28
CA LEU A 70 23.54 -0.17 5.18
C LEU A 70 24.70 -0.32 6.19
N ALA A 71 25.95 -0.21 5.75
CA ALA A 71 27.10 -0.28 6.66
C ALA A 71 27.10 0.87 7.67
N ARG A 72 26.68 2.07 7.25
CA ARG A 72 26.52 3.22 8.16
C ARG A 72 25.43 3.00 9.19
N THR A 73 24.28 2.45 8.80
CA THR A 73 23.19 2.15 9.74
C THR A 73 23.58 1.06 10.72
N LEU A 74 24.20 -0.03 10.26
CA LEU A 74 24.72 -1.10 11.12
C LEU A 74 25.71 -0.58 12.17
N LYS A 75 26.63 0.29 11.75
CA LYS A 75 27.59 0.94 12.65
C LYS A 75 26.92 1.84 13.70
N LEU A 76 25.85 2.56 13.33
CA LEU A 76 25.08 3.39 14.26
C LEU A 76 24.38 2.57 15.34
N TYR A 77 23.95 1.35 15.01
CA TYR A 77 23.31 0.42 15.96
C TYR A 77 24.30 -0.51 16.69
N GLY A 78 25.61 -0.28 16.55
CA GLY A 78 26.64 -1.02 17.28
C GLY A 78 26.79 -2.49 16.85
N VAL A 79 26.28 -2.84 15.68
CA VAL A 79 26.50 -4.16 15.06
C VAL A 79 27.79 -4.05 14.25
N ASN A 80 28.85 -4.69 14.75
CA ASN A 80 30.14 -4.82 14.05
C ASN A 80 30.10 -5.96 13.03
#